data_AF-W8XXI4-F1
#
_entry.id   AF-W8XXI4-F1
#
_cell.length_a   1.000
_cell.length_b   1.000
_cell.length_c   1.000
_cell.angle_alpha   90.00
_cell.angle_beta   90.00
_cell.angle_gamma   90.00
#
_symmetry.space_group_name_H-M   'P 1'
#
loop_
_entity.id
_entity.type
_entity.pdbx_description
1 polymer ?
#
loop_
_entity_poly.entity_id
_entity_poly.type
_entity_poly.pdbx_seq_one_letter_code
_entity_poly.pdbx_strand_id
1 'polypeptide(L)' 'MVIKTLPGNAHVIGVLFDELDWKEKIGCICGNDTCLIISQSKSDREIIEERLNLII' A
#
# COMPACT_ATOMS: atom_id res chain seq x y z
N MET A 1 -7.27 -1.07 -0.59
CA MET A 1 -6.87 -1.73 -1.85
C MET A 1 -5.99 -2.93 -1.55
N VAL A 2 -5.80 -3.84 -2.52
CA VAL A 2 -4.95 -5.03 -2.37
C VAL A 2 -3.77 -4.94 -3.33
N ILE A 3 -2.55 -5.14 -2.82
CA ILE A 3 -1.31 -5.20 -3.60
C ILE A 3 -0.78 -6.63 -3.53
N LYS A 4 -0.44 -7.20 -4.69
CA LYS A 4 0.24 -8.49 -4.79
C LYS A 4 1.73 -8.28 -5.00
N THR A 5 2.54 -9.05 -4.30
CA THR A 5 3.99 -9.03 -4.39
C THR A 5 4.51 -10.39 -4.85
N LEU A 6 5.81 -10.48 -5.09
CA LEU A 6 6.47 -11.79 -5.11
C LEU A 6 6.30 -12.49 -3.74
N PRO A 7 6.28 -13.84 -3.70
CA PRO A 7 6.20 -14.58 -2.44
C PRO A 7 7.26 -14.14 -1.43
N GLY A 8 6.87 -13.97 -0.17
CA GLY A 8 7.76 -13.55 0.92
C GLY A 8 8.03 -12.04 1.01
N ASN A 9 7.53 -11.22 0.07
CA ASN A 9 7.92 -9.81 -0.01
C ASN A 9 6.87 -8.82 0.49
N ALA A 10 5.71 -9.27 0.95
CA ALA A 10 4.64 -8.34 1.38
C ALA A 10 5.10 -7.42 2.53
N HIS A 11 5.87 -7.94 3.48
CA HIS A 11 6.39 -7.12 4.58
C HIS A 11 7.42 -6.07 4.13
N VAL A 12 8.22 -6.36 3.10
CA VAL A 12 9.18 -5.38 2.53
C VAL A 12 8.43 -4.19 1.96
N ILE A 13 7.36 -4.46 1.21
CA ILE A 13 6.47 -3.42 0.68
C ILE A 13 5.75 -2.68 1.82
N GLY A 14 5.30 -3.39 2.86
CA GLY A 14 4.67 -2.78 4.03
C GLY A 14 5.55 -1.73 4.73
N VAL A 15 6.83 -2.05 4.97
CA VAL A 15 7.79 -1.12 5.56
C VAL A 15 7.97 0.11 4.67
N LEU A 16 8.11 -0.06 3.36
CA LEU A 16 8.19 1.05 2.41
C LEU A 16 6.95 1.96 2.52
N PHE A 17 5.75 1.39 2.58
CA PHE A 17 4.52 2.16 2.76
C PHE A 17 4.43 2.87 4.11
N ASP A 18 5.00 2.31 5.16
CA ASP A 18 5.04 2.93 6.48
C ASP A 18 6.03 4.09 6.55
N GLU A 19 7.13 4.02 5.81
CA GLU A 19 8.10 5.11 5.67
C GLU A 19 7.61 6.27 4.79
N LEU A 20 6.76 6.00 3.79
CA LEU A 20 6.26 7.00 2.86
C LEU A 20 5.30 8.05 3.49
N ASP A 21 4.77 7.79 4.69
CA ASP A 21 3.88 8.68 5.48
C ASP A 21 2.82 9.45 4.63
N TRP A 22 2.19 8.76 3.69
CA TRP A 22 1.15 9.35 2.85
C TRP A 22 -0.10 9.67 3.67
N LYS A 23 -0.52 10.95 3.66
CA LYS A 23 -1.70 11.43 4.42
C LYS A 23 -2.99 10.67 4.11
N GLU A 24 -3.10 10.14 2.90
CA GLU A 24 -4.27 9.43 2.39
C GLU A 24 -4.36 7.98 2.94
N LYS A 25 -3.24 7.44 3.46
CA LYS A 25 -3.13 6.09 4.00
C LYS A 25 -3.41 6.10 5.52
N ILE A 26 -4.36 5.28 5.95
CA ILE A 26 -4.59 5.00 7.38
C ILE A 26 -3.59 3.96 7.90
N GLY A 27 -3.27 2.94 7.10
CA GLY A 27 -2.31 1.90 7.47
C GLY A 27 -2.21 0.78 6.44
N CYS A 28 -1.35 -0.20 6.71
CA CYS A 28 -1.24 -1.42 5.91
C CYS A 28 -1.23 -2.68 6.77
N ILE A 29 -1.75 -3.79 6.22
CA ILE A 29 -1.64 -5.13 6.81
C ILE A 29 -0.97 -6.03 5.76
N CYS A 30 0.13 -6.67 6.14
CA CYS A 30 0.91 -7.50 5.23
C CYS A 30 0.83 -8.97 5.64
N GLY A 31 0.60 -9.84 4.65
CA GLY A 31 0.71 -11.29 4.77
C GLY A 31 2.05 -11.78 4.22
N ASN A 32 2.01 -12.87 3.45
CA ASN A 32 3.20 -13.41 2.77
C ASN A 32 3.50 -12.68 1.45
N ASP A 33 2.51 -12.61 0.56
CA ASP A 33 2.65 -12.12 -0.83
C ASP A 33 1.57 -11.09 -1.19
N THR A 34 0.88 -10.57 -0.17
CA THR A 34 -0.28 -9.71 -0.30
C THR A 34 -0.27 -8.65 0.79
N CYS A 35 -0.48 -7.39 0.41
CA CYS A 35 -0.66 -6.26 1.32
C CYS A 35 -2.06 -5.68 1.16
N LEU A 36 -2.77 -5.46 2.26
CA LEU A 36 -3.99 -4.68 2.32
C LEU A 36 -3.65 -3.25 2.76
N ILE A 37 -3.85 -2.29 1.86
CA ILE A 37 -3.72 -0.85 2.18
C ILE A 37 -5.10 -0.31 2.54
N ILE A 38 -5.18 0.40 3.67
CA ILE A 38 -6.41 1.00 4.19
C ILE A 38 -6.32 2.52 4.00
N SER A 39 -7.32 3.10 3.33
CA SER A 39 -7.49 4.55 3.13
C SER A 39 -8.79 5.01 3.76
N GLN A 40 -8.89 6.29 4.10
CA GLN A 40 -10.05 6.85 4.80
C GLN A 40 -11.29 6.96 3.91
N SER A 41 -11.08 7.32 2.64
CA SER A 41 -12.15 7.48 1.67
C SER A 41 -11.82 6.83 0.33
N LYS A 42 -12.80 6.85 -0.58
CA LYS A 42 -12.61 6.40 -1.96
C LYS A 42 -11.72 7.36 -2.76
N SER A 43 -11.83 8.68 -2.54
CA SER A 43 -10.94 9.65 -3.19
C SER A 43 -9.49 9.50 -2.74
N ASP A 44 -9.26 9.23 -1.45
CA ASP A 44 -7.91 8.95 -0.94
C ASP A 44 -7.32 7.70 -1.59
N ARG A 45 -8.16 6.68 -1.81
CA ARG A 45 -7.75 5.48 -2.52
C ARG A 45 -7.30 5.80 -3.94
N GLU A 46 -8.04 6.63 -4.68
CA GLU A 46 -7.70 7.01 -6.06
C GLU A 46 -6.34 7.74 -6.12
N ILE A 47 -6.05 8.62 -5.16
CA ILE A 47 -4.75 9.30 -5.04
C ILE A 47 -3.61 8.29 -4.78
N ILE A 48 -3.83 7.31 -3.89
CA ILE A 48 -2.85 6.25 -3.62
C ILE A 48 -2.61 5.40 -4.89
N GLU A 49 -3.66 5.04 -5.64
CA GLU A 49 -3.53 4.29 -6.90
C GLU A 49 -2.69 5.06 -7.93
N GLU A 50 -2.94 6.37 -8.06
CA GLU A 50 -2.19 7.22 -8.98
C GLU A 50 -0.70 7.33 -8.60
N ARG A 51 -0.39 7.51 -7.31
CA ARG A 51 1.00 7.52 -6.84
C ARG A 51 1.72 6.20 -7.08
N LEU A 52 1.03 5.07 -6.90
CA LEU A 52 1.63 3.75 -7.08
C LEU A 52 1.98 3.47 -8.53
N ASN A 53 1.14 3.89 -9.49
CA ASN A 53 1.43 3.76 -10.92
C ASN A 53 2.69 4.52 -11.37
N LEU A 54 3.22 5.44 -10.56
CA LEU A 54 4.47 6.15 -10.84
C LEU A 54 5.72 5.41 -10.32
N ILE A 55 5.54 4.44 -9.43
CA ILE A 55 6.62 3.78 -8.67
C ILE A 55 6.74 2.30 -9.04
N ILE A 56 5.62 1.66 -9.40
CA ILE A 56 5.48 0.22 -9.67
C ILE A 56 5.00 0.03 -11.11
#